data_AF-A0A2V2QJI7-F1
#
_entry.id   AF-A0A2V2QJI7-F1
#
_cell.length_a   1.000
_cell.length_b   1.000
_cell.length_c   1.000
_cell.angle_alpha   90.00
_cell.angle_beta   90.00
_cell.angle_gamma   90.00
#
_symmetry.space_group_name_H-M   'P 1'
#
loop_
_entity.id
_entity.type
_entity.pdbx_description
1 polymer ?
#
loop_
_entity_poly.entity_id
_entity_poly.type
_entity_poly.pdbx_seq_one_letter_code
_entity_poly.pdbx_strand_id
1 'polypeptide(L)'
;EVGHALATTRAAHEHRAVLIGARPEEFRDGLDALAAGRTVPGLVSGTAGTGGQVALVFPGQGSQWAGMALGLLDSAPAFAARVAECEAALAPYVDWSLEAVLRGAPGTPPAERVDVVQPVLWAVMVSLAELWRSHGITPGAVIGHSQGEIAAACVAGALSLDDAARIVALRSRAIRALAGRGGMASVALPAEQVTGHLAPWAGRLSVAAVNGPASTVVSGDTDALDAFLDRTTALDIRSRRIPVDYASHSAHVEDLRTELLAQLDGVTPRPSAVPFYSTVSGALLEDTTVLDSDYWYRNLRGTVRFEQATRALLADGYQVLLESSPHPVLTVGMLETVEDAGADATALGTLRRDDGGPRRFTESLAELHLRGVSPDWDTVFTGRRPGRVELPTYAFQRAPYWLEDGAAPTADVGSAGLTPAGHPLLGAVVVLADSDGLLLTGRLSARTHPWLTDHAVGGRALLPGTAFLELALQAGARVGCPRVEEFTLEAPLVLPEHGGTVLRLTVGAPDSLGHRPLSLHSRPDTPADGDPDDAWTRHAEGVLAPDGAEATGAEATGADGPMPWPPPGAEPLDLDGLYDRFAAGGFAYGPAFQGLRAAWRRGDELFAEA
;
A
#
# COMPACT_ATOMS: atom_id res chain seq x y z
N GLU A 1 6.19 -20.98 -20.68
CA GLU A 1 6.68 -21.57 -19.41
C GLU A 1 6.99 -20.48 -18.39
N VAL A 2 7.94 -19.57 -18.67
CA VAL A 2 8.29 -18.45 -17.77
C VAL A 2 7.08 -17.63 -17.32
N GLY A 3 6.23 -17.17 -18.24
CA GLY A 3 5.02 -16.40 -17.89
C GLY A 3 4.04 -17.16 -16.98
N HIS A 4 3.88 -18.46 -17.21
CA HIS A 4 3.04 -19.31 -16.34
C HIS A 4 3.65 -19.44 -14.94
N ALA A 5 4.96 -19.73 -14.84
CA ALA A 5 5.64 -19.82 -13.55
C ALA A 5 5.57 -18.49 -12.77
N LEU A 6 5.74 -17.34 -13.44
CA LEU A 6 5.58 -16.02 -12.83
C LEU A 6 4.17 -15.79 -12.30
N ALA A 7 3.14 -16.23 -13.04
CA ALA A 7 1.75 -16.02 -12.68
C ALA A 7 1.24 -16.94 -11.55
N THR A 8 1.70 -18.21 -11.51
CA THR A 8 1.10 -19.24 -10.62
C THR A 8 1.98 -19.68 -9.46
N THR A 9 3.27 -19.33 -9.45
CA THR A 9 4.23 -19.81 -8.42
C THR A 9 4.89 -18.69 -7.62
N ARG A 10 4.57 -17.42 -7.91
CA ARG A 10 5.11 -16.25 -7.22
C ARG A 10 4.03 -15.52 -6.43
N ALA A 11 4.46 -14.87 -5.35
CA ALA A 11 3.60 -13.95 -4.61
C ALA A 11 3.33 -12.69 -5.45
N ALA A 12 2.09 -12.22 -5.44
CA ALA A 12 1.72 -10.96 -6.07
C ALA A 12 2.04 -9.81 -5.11
N HIS A 13 3.05 -9.02 -5.44
CA HIS A 13 3.45 -7.84 -4.66
C HIS A 13 2.65 -6.58 -5.04
N GLU A 14 2.87 -5.50 -4.28
CA GLU A 14 2.25 -4.19 -4.49
C GLU A 14 2.69 -3.57 -5.82
N HIS A 15 3.98 -3.49 -6.11
CA HIS A 15 4.45 -3.01 -7.42
C HIS A 15 4.46 -4.14 -8.44
N ARG A 16 3.74 -3.94 -9.55
CA ARG A 16 3.52 -4.96 -10.58
C ARG A 16 3.96 -4.46 -11.94
N ALA A 17 4.51 -5.37 -12.73
CA ALA A 17 4.79 -5.16 -14.13
C ALA A 17 4.48 -6.44 -14.91
N VAL A 18 3.92 -6.28 -16.10
CA VAL A 18 3.60 -7.35 -17.04
C VAL A 18 4.26 -7.01 -18.38
N LEU A 19 4.95 -8.00 -18.95
CA LEU A 19 5.60 -7.92 -20.25
C LEU A 19 4.87 -8.80 -21.25
N ILE A 20 4.51 -8.22 -22.40
CA ILE A 20 3.74 -8.86 -23.46
C ILE A 20 4.56 -8.80 -24.74
N GLY A 21 5.05 -9.96 -25.16
CA GLY A 21 5.87 -10.11 -26.35
C GLY A 21 5.68 -11.47 -27.01
N ALA A 22 5.97 -11.53 -28.31
CA ALA A 22 5.95 -12.78 -29.07
C ALA A 22 7.35 -13.42 -29.16
N ARG A 23 8.41 -12.63 -28.99
CA ARG A 23 9.80 -13.04 -29.19
C ARG A 23 10.68 -12.71 -27.99
N PRO A 24 11.77 -13.46 -27.74
CA PRO A 24 12.69 -13.21 -26.64
C PRO A 24 13.24 -11.78 -26.58
N GLU A 25 13.47 -11.14 -27.72
CA GLU A 25 14.00 -9.78 -27.83
C GLU A 25 13.03 -8.76 -27.21
N GLU A 26 11.73 -8.91 -27.47
CA GLU A 26 10.68 -8.02 -26.94
C GLU A 26 10.63 -8.07 -25.40
N PHE A 27 10.86 -9.24 -24.81
CA PHE A 27 10.94 -9.38 -23.36
C PHE A 27 12.20 -8.73 -22.78
N ARG A 28 13.36 -8.85 -23.46
CA ARG A 28 14.61 -8.22 -23.01
C ARG A 28 14.51 -6.69 -23.07
N ASP A 29 14.03 -6.16 -24.19
CA ASP A 29 13.83 -4.72 -24.38
C ASP A 29 12.84 -4.16 -23.34
N GLY A 30 11.78 -4.92 -23.04
CA GLY A 30 10.81 -4.59 -22.01
C GLY A 30 11.40 -4.58 -20.59
N LEU A 31 12.27 -5.53 -20.26
CA LEU A 31 12.98 -5.56 -18.97
C LEU A 31 13.96 -4.38 -18.84
N ASP A 32 14.70 -4.05 -19.91
CA ASP A 32 15.60 -2.90 -19.94
C ASP A 32 14.84 -1.57 -19.81
N ALA A 33 13.66 -1.48 -20.45
CA ALA A 33 12.78 -0.33 -20.29
C ALA A 33 12.26 -0.19 -18.86
N LEU A 34 11.79 -1.29 -18.25
CA LEU A 34 11.33 -1.32 -16.87
C LEU A 34 12.44 -0.89 -15.89
N ALA A 35 13.66 -1.42 -16.05
CA ALA A 35 14.81 -1.05 -15.23
C ALA A 35 15.18 0.44 -15.35
N ALA A 36 15.00 1.01 -16.54
CA ALA A 36 15.25 2.44 -16.82
C ALA A 36 14.05 3.35 -16.50
N GLY A 37 12.94 2.83 -15.96
CA GLY A 37 11.72 3.61 -15.73
C GLY A 37 11.06 4.16 -17.01
N ARG A 38 11.32 3.53 -18.16
CA ARG A 38 10.78 3.92 -19.47
C ARG A 38 9.52 3.12 -19.80
N THR A 39 8.61 3.76 -20.53
CA THR A 39 7.43 3.11 -21.13
C THR A 39 7.74 2.65 -22.54
N VAL A 40 7.37 1.41 -22.86
CA VAL A 40 7.49 0.81 -24.21
C VAL A 40 6.25 -0.04 -24.53
N PRO A 41 5.91 -0.26 -25.81
CA PRO A 41 4.82 -1.14 -26.18
C PRO A 41 4.97 -2.55 -25.56
N GLY A 42 3.89 -3.08 -25.00
CA GLY A 42 3.91 -4.38 -24.32
C GLY A 42 4.45 -4.38 -22.89
N LEU A 43 4.90 -3.25 -22.34
CA LEU A 43 5.17 -3.10 -20.91
C LEU A 43 4.01 -2.37 -20.22
N VAL A 44 3.35 -3.06 -19.30
CA VAL A 44 2.32 -2.49 -18.42
C VAL A 44 2.85 -2.53 -17.00
N SER A 45 2.94 -1.38 -16.33
CA SER A 45 3.44 -1.28 -14.94
C SER A 45 2.53 -0.41 -14.09
N GLY A 46 2.57 -0.61 -12.77
CA GLY A 46 1.73 0.10 -11.84
C GLY A 46 1.76 -0.48 -10.43
N THR A 47 0.96 0.11 -9.57
CA THR A 47 0.76 -0.33 -8.19
C THR A 47 -0.56 -1.11 -8.10
N ALA A 48 -0.55 -2.17 -7.30
CA ALA A 48 -1.70 -3.00 -7.00
C ALA A 48 -2.85 -2.12 -6.52
N GLY A 49 -3.95 -2.12 -7.27
CA GLY A 49 -5.21 -1.56 -6.77
C GLY A 49 -5.75 -2.40 -5.61
N THR A 50 -6.80 -1.89 -4.96
CA THR A 50 -7.53 -2.59 -3.89
C THR A 50 -8.25 -3.86 -4.36
N GLY A 51 -8.30 -4.11 -5.68
CA GLY A 51 -9.08 -5.18 -6.27
C GLY A 51 -10.58 -4.86 -6.23
N GLY A 52 -11.40 -5.90 -6.10
CA GLY A 52 -12.85 -5.76 -5.97
C GLY A 52 -13.63 -6.39 -7.12
N GLN A 53 -14.95 -6.27 -7.02
CA GLN A 53 -15.85 -6.80 -8.05
C GLN A 53 -15.82 -5.92 -9.29
N VAL A 54 -15.76 -6.57 -10.45
CA VAL A 54 -15.78 -5.90 -11.75
C VAL A 54 -17.21 -5.54 -12.12
N ALA A 55 -17.47 -4.27 -12.38
CA ALA A 55 -18.67 -3.81 -13.08
C ALA A 55 -18.39 -3.78 -14.58
N LEU A 56 -19.16 -4.56 -15.36
CA LEU A 56 -19.06 -4.50 -16.82
C LEU A 56 -19.93 -3.35 -17.36
N VAL A 57 -19.29 -2.49 -18.15
CA VAL A 57 -19.88 -1.28 -18.72
C VAL A 57 -20.05 -1.45 -20.22
N PHE A 58 -21.26 -1.20 -20.71
CA PHE A 58 -21.61 -1.40 -22.11
C PHE A 58 -21.95 -0.05 -22.77
N PRO A 59 -21.10 0.48 -23.67
CA PRO A 59 -21.38 1.76 -24.31
C PRO A 59 -22.51 1.69 -25.32
N GLY A 60 -23.01 2.88 -25.69
CA GLY A 60 -23.93 3.03 -26.80
C GLY A 60 -23.24 2.94 -28.17
N GLN A 61 -23.82 3.63 -29.16
CA GLN A 61 -23.18 3.81 -30.46
C GLN A 61 -21.99 4.80 -30.37
N GLY A 62 -20.90 4.53 -31.07
CA GLY A 62 -19.72 5.41 -31.16
C GLY A 62 -18.37 4.67 -31.05
N SER A 63 -18.37 3.46 -30.47
CA SER A 63 -17.18 2.64 -30.31
C SER A 63 -16.79 1.84 -31.57
N GLN A 64 -17.65 1.80 -32.58
CA GLN A 64 -17.43 1.02 -33.80
C GLN A 64 -16.26 1.53 -34.65
N TRP A 65 -15.63 0.60 -35.38
CA TRP A 65 -14.64 0.87 -36.43
C TRP A 65 -14.51 -0.32 -37.37
N ALA A 66 -14.03 -0.09 -38.59
CA ALA A 66 -13.89 -1.13 -39.62
C ALA A 66 -12.85 -2.17 -39.19
N GLY A 67 -13.22 -3.45 -39.20
CA GLY A 67 -12.32 -4.53 -38.77
C GLY A 67 -12.23 -4.73 -37.26
N MET A 68 -13.12 -4.11 -36.48
CA MET A 68 -13.16 -4.32 -35.04
C MET A 68 -13.30 -5.80 -34.67
N ALA A 69 -12.53 -6.22 -33.67
CA ALA A 69 -12.52 -7.58 -33.12
C ALA A 69 -12.22 -8.73 -34.11
N LEU A 70 -11.82 -8.46 -35.36
CA LEU A 70 -11.49 -9.52 -36.34
C LEU A 70 -10.36 -10.43 -35.86
N GLY A 71 -9.31 -9.86 -35.28
CA GLY A 71 -8.22 -10.64 -34.71
C GLY A 71 -8.70 -11.59 -33.60
N LEU A 72 -9.71 -11.21 -32.82
CA LEU A 72 -10.32 -12.10 -31.83
C LEU A 72 -11.24 -13.13 -32.45
N LEU A 73 -12.03 -12.75 -33.47
CA LEU A 73 -12.87 -13.68 -34.22
C LEU A 73 -12.06 -14.84 -34.81
N ASP A 74 -10.85 -14.55 -35.30
CA ASP A 74 -10.00 -15.55 -35.92
C ASP A 74 -9.17 -16.39 -34.92
N SER A 75 -8.99 -15.93 -33.67
CA SER A 75 -8.01 -16.53 -32.75
C SER A 75 -8.51 -16.86 -31.33
N ALA A 76 -9.69 -16.37 -30.92
CA ALA A 76 -10.24 -16.56 -29.58
C ALA A 76 -11.53 -17.41 -29.64
N PRO A 77 -11.48 -18.72 -29.34
CA PRO A 77 -12.62 -19.63 -29.53
C PRO A 77 -13.89 -19.22 -28.78
N ALA A 78 -13.78 -18.73 -27.54
CA ALA A 78 -14.94 -18.29 -26.75
C ALA A 78 -15.64 -17.07 -27.38
N PHE A 79 -14.85 -16.12 -27.90
CA PHE A 79 -15.37 -14.96 -28.61
C PHE A 79 -16.06 -15.37 -29.92
N ALA A 80 -15.40 -16.20 -30.73
CA ALA A 80 -15.94 -16.67 -32.01
C ALA A 80 -17.23 -17.47 -31.85
N ALA A 81 -17.30 -18.37 -30.85
CA ALA A 81 -18.50 -19.13 -30.54
C ALA A 81 -19.67 -18.21 -30.17
N ARG A 82 -19.44 -17.20 -29.32
CA ARG A 82 -20.49 -16.26 -28.93
C ARG A 82 -20.92 -15.36 -30.10
N VAL A 83 -20.01 -14.98 -31.00
CA VAL A 83 -20.40 -14.27 -32.24
C VAL A 83 -21.32 -15.13 -33.10
N ALA A 84 -21.03 -16.41 -33.27
CA ALA A 84 -21.88 -17.32 -34.04
C ALA A 84 -23.27 -17.50 -33.40
N GLU A 85 -23.35 -17.59 -32.07
CA GLU A 85 -24.63 -17.61 -31.34
C GLU A 85 -25.41 -16.30 -31.54
N CYS A 86 -24.74 -15.14 -31.47
CA CYS A 86 -25.37 -13.85 -31.75
C CYS A 86 -25.87 -13.75 -33.20
N GLU A 87 -25.11 -14.27 -34.17
CA GLU A 87 -25.53 -14.33 -35.57
C GLU A 87 -26.79 -15.17 -35.75
N ALA A 88 -26.84 -16.34 -35.13
CA ALA A 88 -28.03 -17.21 -35.17
C ALA A 88 -29.26 -16.52 -34.54
N ALA A 89 -29.08 -15.81 -33.43
CA ALA A 89 -30.15 -15.07 -32.76
C ALA A 89 -30.63 -13.84 -33.57
N LEU A 90 -29.74 -13.21 -34.34
CA LEU A 90 -30.07 -12.06 -35.20
C LEU A 90 -30.74 -12.47 -36.51
N ALA A 91 -30.42 -13.66 -37.04
CA ALA A 91 -30.87 -14.13 -38.35
C ALA A 91 -32.38 -13.97 -38.65
N PRO A 92 -33.32 -14.11 -37.69
CA PRO A 92 -34.74 -13.88 -37.96
C PRO A 92 -35.12 -12.42 -38.24
N TYR A 93 -34.25 -11.46 -37.89
CA TYR A 93 -34.56 -10.03 -37.89
C TYR A 93 -33.77 -9.21 -38.90
N VAL A 94 -32.72 -9.80 -39.50
CA VAL A 94 -31.80 -9.14 -40.43
C VAL A 94 -31.66 -9.93 -41.74
N ASP A 95 -31.28 -9.24 -42.81
CA ASP A 95 -31.06 -9.80 -44.15
C ASP A 95 -29.58 -9.94 -44.52
N TRP A 96 -28.69 -9.84 -43.52
CA TRP A 96 -27.24 -9.86 -43.68
C TRP A 96 -26.57 -10.79 -42.67
N SER A 97 -25.34 -11.24 -42.96
CA SER A 97 -24.52 -12.05 -42.05
C SER A 97 -23.65 -11.16 -41.16
N LEU A 98 -23.68 -11.41 -39.85
CA LEU A 98 -22.90 -10.67 -38.86
C LEU A 98 -21.40 -10.82 -39.12
N GLU A 99 -20.94 -12.06 -39.30
CA GLU A 99 -19.55 -12.35 -39.62
C GLU A 99 -19.11 -11.66 -40.93
N ALA A 100 -19.95 -11.69 -41.97
CA ALA A 100 -19.66 -11.02 -43.24
C ALA A 100 -19.52 -9.49 -43.08
N VAL A 101 -20.40 -8.86 -42.28
CA VAL A 101 -20.34 -7.41 -41.99
C VAL A 101 -19.07 -7.07 -41.21
N LEU A 102 -18.72 -7.86 -40.18
CA LEU A 102 -17.48 -7.66 -39.41
C LEU A 102 -16.24 -7.72 -40.31
N ARG A 103 -16.23 -8.66 -41.28
CA ARG A 103 -15.13 -8.79 -42.26
C ARG A 103 -15.14 -7.75 -43.37
N GLY A 104 -16.17 -6.89 -43.45
CA GLY A 104 -16.33 -5.94 -44.55
C GLY A 104 -16.46 -6.63 -45.91
N ALA A 105 -17.12 -7.80 -45.95
CA ALA A 105 -17.25 -8.58 -47.17
C ALA A 105 -18.09 -7.83 -48.23
N PRO A 106 -17.77 -7.98 -49.54
CA PRO A 106 -18.58 -7.39 -50.60
C PRO A 106 -20.04 -7.83 -50.54
N GLY A 107 -20.97 -6.91 -50.85
CA GLY A 107 -22.42 -7.20 -50.84
C GLY A 107 -23.08 -7.08 -49.46
N THR A 108 -22.32 -6.72 -48.41
CA THR A 108 -22.89 -6.36 -47.10
C THR A 108 -23.45 -4.93 -47.10
N PRO A 109 -24.45 -4.63 -46.25
CA PRO A 109 -24.92 -3.26 -46.09
C PRO A 109 -23.83 -2.37 -45.47
N PRO A 110 -23.90 -1.03 -45.66
CA PRO A 110 -22.96 -0.10 -45.03
C PRO A 110 -22.91 -0.28 -43.52
N ALA A 111 -21.71 -0.43 -42.96
CA ALA A 111 -21.52 -0.70 -41.54
C ALA A 111 -21.96 0.47 -40.65
N GLU A 112 -22.00 1.69 -41.19
CA GLU A 112 -22.44 2.90 -40.48
C GLU A 112 -23.97 3.01 -40.38
N ARG A 113 -24.73 2.22 -41.13
CA ARG A 113 -26.19 2.23 -41.11
C ARG A 113 -26.67 1.81 -39.71
N VAL A 114 -27.58 2.57 -39.10
CA VAL A 114 -27.97 2.39 -37.69
C VAL A 114 -28.49 0.98 -37.37
N ASP A 115 -29.28 0.39 -38.27
CA ASP A 115 -29.84 -0.97 -38.17
C ASP A 115 -28.82 -2.09 -38.46
N VAL A 116 -27.59 -1.73 -38.80
CA VAL A 116 -26.45 -2.64 -38.92
C VAL A 116 -25.52 -2.44 -37.74
N VAL A 117 -25.08 -1.20 -37.50
CA VAL A 117 -24.07 -0.89 -36.47
C VAL A 117 -24.53 -1.25 -35.05
N GLN A 118 -25.81 -1.06 -34.73
CA GLN A 118 -26.33 -1.34 -33.39
C GLN A 118 -26.33 -2.85 -33.07
N PRO A 119 -26.91 -3.73 -33.92
CA PRO A 119 -26.79 -5.17 -33.76
C PRO A 119 -25.35 -5.69 -33.76
N VAL A 120 -24.48 -5.17 -34.64
CA VAL A 120 -23.08 -5.59 -34.71
C VAL A 120 -22.33 -5.22 -33.42
N LEU A 121 -22.53 -3.99 -32.92
CA LEU A 121 -21.95 -3.57 -31.65
C LEU A 121 -22.45 -4.42 -30.48
N TRP A 122 -23.76 -4.69 -30.40
CA TRP A 122 -24.33 -5.57 -29.40
C TRP A 122 -23.64 -6.95 -29.40
N ALA A 123 -23.53 -7.58 -30.56
CA ALA A 123 -22.89 -8.88 -30.68
C ALA A 123 -21.41 -8.85 -30.25
N VAL A 124 -20.65 -7.84 -30.68
CA VAL A 124 -19.25 -7.68 -30.23
C VAL A 124 -19.16 -7.49 -28.72
N MET A 125 -19.99 -6.63 -28.13
CA MET A 125 -19.95 -6.36 -26.69
C MET A 125 -20.33 -7.59 -25.84
N VAL A 126 -21.33 -8.36 -26.27
CA VAL A 126 -21.74 -9.62 -25.61
C VAL A 126 -20.64 -10.69 -25.76
N SER A 127 -20.01 -10.80 -26.92
CA SER A 127 -18.91 -11.74 -27.16
C SER A 127 -17.63 -11.35 -26.40
N LEU A 128 -17.35 -10.06 -26.23
CA LEU A 128 -16.26 -9.59 -25.36
C LEU A 128 -16.52 -9.93 -23.89
N ALA A 129 -17.77 -9.78 -23.42
CA ALA A 129 -18.13 -10.20 -22.06
C ALA A 129 -17.94 -11.72 -21.86
N GLU A 130 -18.25 -12.54 -22.86
CA GLU A 130 -17.97 -13.98 -22.83
C GLU A 130 -16.45 -14.28 -22.83
N LEU A 131 -15.66 -13.53 -23.60
CA LEU A 131 -14.21 -13.66 -23.59
C LEU A 131 -13.61 -13.31 -22.22
N TRP A 132 -14.12 -12.28 -21.53
CA TRP A 132 -13.74 -11.98 -20.15
C TRP A 132 -14.09 -13.12 -19.19
N ARG A 133 -15.31 -13.66 -19.31
CA ARG A 133 -15.75 -14.82 -18.50
C ARG A 133 -14.89 -16.04 -18.71
N SER A 134 -14.46 -16.31 -19.95
CA SER A 134 -13.55 -17.42 -20.25
C SER A 134 -12.16 -17.26 -19.63
N HIS A 135 -11.82 -16.07 -19.12
CA HIS A 135 -10.59 -15.77 -18.38
C HIS A 135 -10.83 -15.62 -16.87
N GLY A 136 -11.97 -16.07 -16.36
CA GLY A 136 -12.35 -15.98 -14.94
C GLY A 136 -12.87 -14.61 -14.50
N ILE A 137 -13.04 -13.65 -15.42
CA ILE A 137 -13.53 -12.31 -15.11
C ILE A 137 -15.05 -12.27 -15.33
N THR A 138 -15.80 -12.45 -14.25
CA THR A 138 -17.27 -12.40 -14.25
C THR A 138 -17.77 -11.05 -13.72
N PRO A 139 -18.88 -10.50 -14.26
CA PRO A 139 -19.44 -9.25 -13.77
C PRO A 139 -20.03 -9.44 -12.37
N GLY A 140 -19.60 -8.60 -11.43
CA GLY A 140 -20.31 -8.39 -10.17
C GLY A 140 -21.49 -7.42 -10.30
N ALA A 141 -21.51 -6.60 -11.35
CA ALA A 141 -22.63 -5.77 -11.78
C ALA A 141 -22.53 -5.46 -13.28
N VAL A 142 -23.61 -4.98 -13.86
CA VAL A 142 -23.63 -4.42 -15.22
C VAL A 142 -24.28 -3.04 -15.26
N ILE A 143 -23.83 -2.22 -16.20
CA ILE A 143 -24.42 -0.93 -16.55
C ILE A 143 -24.30 -0.74 -18.07
N GLY A 144 -25.33 -0.19 -18.70
CA GLY A 144 -25.33 0.07 -20.13
C GLY A 144 -25.73 1.50 -20.47
N HIS A 145 -25.17 2.07 -21.52
CA HIS A 145 -25.49 3.41 -22.00
C HIS A 145 -26.36 3.32 -23.26
N SER A 146 -27.61 3.79 -23.21
CA SER A 146 -28.54 3.72 -24.35
C SER A 146 -28.68 2.28 -24.86
N GLN A 147 -28.35 1.99 -26.13
CA GLN A 147 -28.38 0.64 -26.69
C GLN A 147 -27.49 -0.36 -25.94
N GLY A 148 -26.45 0.13 -25.25
CA GLY A 148 -25.56 -0.72 -24.45
C GLY A 148 -26.30 -1.45 -23.33
N GLU A 149 -27.43 -0.92 -22.87
CA GLU A 149 -28.28 -1.62 -21.89
C GLU A 149 -28.82 -2.96 -22.41
N ILE A 150 -28.99 -3.12 -23.73
CA ILE A 150 -29.44 -4.39 -24.31
C ILE A 150 -28.36 -5.46 -24.13
N ALA A 151 -27.08 -5.08 -24.32
CA ALA A 151 -25.95 -5.96 -24.06
C ALA A 151 -25.81 -6.24 -22.55
N ALA A 152 -25.94 -5.22 -21.70
CA ALA A 152 -25.92 -5.38 -20.25
C ALA A 152 -27.00 -6.36 -19.77
N ALA A 153 -28.23 -6.22 -20.25
CA ALA A 153 -29.37 -7.06 -19.86
C ALA A 153 -29.19 -8.51 -20.33
N CYS A 154 -28.66 -8.71 -21.54
CA CYS A 154 -28.28 -10.02 -22.05
C CYS A 154 -27.19 -10.67 -21.20
N VAL A 155 -26.12 -9.93 -20.88
CA VAL A 155 -24.99 -10.45 -20.09
C VAL A 155 -25.40 -10.76 -18.66
N ALA A 156 -26.25 -9.93 -18.04
CA ALA A 156 -26.82 -10.20 -16.73
C ALA A 156 -27.81 -11.39 -16.74
N GLY A 157 -28.27 -11.85 -17.91
CA GLY A 157 -29.28 -12.89 -18.03
C GLY A 157 -30.71 -12.41 -17.78
N ALA A 158 -30.91 -11.08 -17.67
CA ALA A 158 -32.23 -10.47 -17.60
C ALA A 158 -32.99 -10.58 -18.93
N LEU A 159 -32.27 -10.75 -20.06
CA LEU A 159 -32.82 -11.12 -21.35
C LEU A 159 -32.11 -12.38 -21.87
N SER A 160 -32.82 -13.24 -22.61
CA SER A 160 -32.15 -14.23 -23.45
C SER A 160 -31.41 -13.56 -24.59
N LEU A 161 -30.50 -14.32 -25.19
CA LEU A 161 -29.84 -13.92 -26.42
C LEU A 161 -30.85 -13.60 -27.54
N ASP A 162 -31.89 -14.43 -27.70
CA ASP A 162 -32.94 -14.22 -28.71
C ASP A 162 -33.75 -12.93 -28.48
N ASP A 163 -34.17 -12.67 -27.22
CA ASP A 163 -34.92 -11.46 -26.89
C ASP A 163 -34.05 -10.20 -27.07
N ALA A 164 -32.79 -10.26 -26.64
CA ALA A 164 -31.85 -9.17 -26.84
C ALA A 164 -31.56 -8.90 -28.33
N ALA A 165 -31.38 -9.95 -29.13
CA ALA A 165 -31.21 -9.87 -30.59
C ALA A 165 -32.45 -9.25 -31.25
N ARG A 166 -33.65 -9.67 -30.84
CA ARG A 166 -34.92 -9.09 -31.28
C ARG A 166 -34.98 -7.60 -30.97
N ILE A 167 -34.71 -7.21 -29.72
CA ILE A 167 -34.75 -5.81 -29.30
C ILE A 167 -33.76 -4.97 -30.11
N VAL A 168 -32.49 -5.37 -30.19
CA VAL A 168 -31.48 -4.55 -30.86
C VAL A 168 -31.75 -4.42 -32.36
N ALA A 169 -32.18 -5.49 -33.04
CA ALA A 169 -32.47 -5.46 -34.47
C ALA A 169 -33.72 -4.62 -34.78
N LEU A 170 -34.82 -4.85 -34.06
CA LEU A 170 -36.09 -4.16 -34.32
C LEU A 170 -36.04 -2.69 -33.90
N ARG A 171 -35.43 -2.37 -32.75
CA ARG A 171 -35.22 -1.00 -32.28
C ARG A 171 -34.39 -0.20 -33.27
N SER A 172 -33.25 -0.74 -33.70
CA SER A 172 -32.36 -0.04 -34.63
C SER A 172 -32.98 0.12 -36.03
N ARG A 173 -33.77 -0.86 -36.49
CA ARG A 173 -34.57 -0.73 -37.71
C ARG A 173 -35.62 0.37 -37.64
N ALA A 174 -36.34 0.50 -36.51
CA ALA A 174 -37.32 1.56 -36.32
C ALA A 174 -36.67 2.96 -36.33
N ILE A 175 -35.46 3.10 -35.77
CA ILE A 175 -34.70 4.37 -35.77
C ILE A 175 -34.44 4.89 -37.19
N ARG A 176 -34.41 4.03 -38.22
CA ARG A 176 -34.25 4.49 -39.62
C ARG A 176 -35.29 5.51 -40.06
N ALA A 177 -36.49 5.50 -39.48
CA ALA A 177 -37.53 6.49 -39.78
C ALA A 177 -37.19 7.91 -39.25
N LEU A 178 -36.16 8.03 -38.40
CA LEU A 178 -35.64 9.30 -37.88
C LEU A 178 -34.38 9.78 -38.60
N ALA A 179 -33.80 8.97 -39.50
CA ALA A 179 -32.58 9.31 -40.22
C ALA A 179 -32.77 10.58 -41.06
N GLY A 180 -31.78 11.47 -41.01
CA GLY A 180 -31.78 12.77 -41.67
C GLY A 180 -32.66 13.85 -41.01
N ARG A 181 -33.40 13.53 -39.94
CA ARG A 181 -34.35 14.47 -39.30
C ARG A 181 -33.76 15.23 -38.12
N GLY A 182 -32.59 14.85 -37.62
CA GLY A 182 -31.95 15.50 -36.48
C GLY A 182 -30.50 15.08 -36.29
N GLY A 183 -29.96 15.31 -35.10
CA GLY A 183 -28.71 14.68 -34.70
C GLY A 183 -28.32 14.99 -33.26
N MET A 184 -27.05 14.76 -32.94
CA MET A 184 -26.54 14.90 -31.57
C MET A 184 -25.20 15.66 -31.50
N ALA A 185 -24.91 16.25 -30.34
CA ALA A 185 -23.63 16.91 -30.03
C ALA A 185 -23.22 16.67 -28.57
N SER A 186 -21.93 16.46 -28.35
CA SER A 186 -21.32 16.43 -27.02
C SER A 186 -20.92 17.85 -26.59
N VAL A 187 -21.13 18.18 -25.32
CA VAL A 187 -20.87 19.48 -24.70
C VAL A 187 -20.12 19.24 -23.39
N ALA A 188 -18.98 19.90 -23.22
CA ALA A 188 -18.15 19.78 -22.03
C ALA A 188 -18.63 20.70 -20.90
N LEU A 189 -19.88 20.52 -20.46
CA LEU A 189 -20.50 21.24 -19.36
C LEU A 189 -21.41 20.32 -18.54
N PRO A 190 -21.67 20.68 -17.26
CA PRO A 190 -22.70 20.03 -16.46
C PRO A 190 -24.09 20.18 -17.08
N ALA A 191 -24.92 19.16 -16.92
CA ALA A 191 -26.25 19.08 -17.52
C ALA A 191 -27.18 20.26 -17.14
N GLU A 192 -27.05 20.77 -15.91
CA GLU A 192 -27.80 21.94 -15.44
C GLU A 192 -27.46 23.19 -16.26
N GLN A 193 -26.17 23.44 -16.50
CA GLN A 193 -25.72 24.59 -17.29
C GLN A 193 -26.14 24.44 -18.76
N VAL A 194 -25.99 23.24 -19.33
CA VAL A 194 -26.46 22.95 -20.69
C VAL A 194 -27.95 23.23 -20.82
N THR A 195 -28.77 22.82 -19.85
CA THR A 195 -30.21 23.09 -19.85
C THR A 195 -30.52 24.59 -19.93
N GLY A 196 -29.77 25.43 -19.18
CA GLY A 196 -29.86 26.89 -19.29
C GLY A 196 -29.53 27.42 -20.69
N HIS A 197 -28.51 26.86 -21.34
CA HIS A 197 -28.15 27.23 -22.72
C HIS A 197 -29.16 26.75 -23.78
N LEU A 198 -29.92 25.70 -23.51
CA LEU A 198 -30.93 25.14 -24.41
C LEU A 198 -32.28 25.88 -24.40
N ALA A 199 -32.52 26.77 -23.42
CA ALA A 199 -33.78 27.49 -23.28
C ALA A 199 -34.32 28.15 -24.57
N PRO A 200 -33.49 28.74 -25.47
CA PRO A 200 -33.97 29.30 -26.74
C PRO A 200 -34.56 28.28 -27.73
N TRP A 201 -34.27 26.99 -27.56
CA TRP A 201 -34.71 25.89 -28.41
C TRP A 201 -35.59 24.88 -27.65
N ALA A 202 -36.31 25.34 -26.63
CA ALA A 202 -37.21 24.50 -25.85
C ALA A 202 -38.16 23.69 -26.75
N GLY A 203 -38.21 22.38 -26.55
CA GLY A 203 -39.01 21.43 -27.35
C GLY A 203 -38.36 20.98 -28.67
N ARG A 204 -37.30 21.65 -29.13
CA ARG A 204 -36.53 21.28 -30.34
C ARG A 204 -35.22 20.57 -30.01
N LEU A 205 -34.59 20.95 -28.90
CA LEU A 205 -33.39 20.31 -28.36
C LEU A 205 -33.66 19.74 -26.96
N SER A 206 -33.05 18.61 -26.68
CA SER A 206 -33.14 17.90 -25.39
C SER A 206 -31.75 17.50 -24.90
N VAL A 207 -31.59 17.43 -23.57
CA VAL A 207 -30.47 16.70 -22.98
C VAL A 207 -30.67 15.20 -23.22
N ALA A 208 -29.83 14.64 -24.07
CA ALA A 208 -29.88 13.25 -24.51
C ALA A 208 -29.20 12.30 -23.53
N ALA A 209 -28.04 12.70 -23.00
CA ALA A 209 -27.26 11.89 -22.07
C ALA A 209 -26.45 12.77 -21.12
N VAL A 210 -26.27 12.29 -19.89
CA VAL A 210 -25.34 12.84 -18.90
C VAL A 210 -24.31 11.76 -18.62
N ASN A 211 -23.13 11.90 -19.23
CA ASN A 211 -22.07 10.88 -19.25
C ASN A 211 -21.05 11.05 -18.13
N GLY A 212 -20.97 12.24 -17.54
CA GLY A 212 -20.10 12.58 -16.41
C GLY A 212 -20.46 13.97 -15.87
N PRO A 213 -19.89 14.39 -14.73
CA PRO A 213 -20.16 15.70 -14.12
C PRO A 213 -19.97 16.89 -15.06
N ALA A 214 -19.07 16.79 -16.04
CA ALA A 214 -18.79 17.83 -17.04
C ALA A 214 -19.00 17.35 -18.48
N SER A 215 -19.76 16.26 -18.71
CA SER A 215 -19.90 15.63 -20.01
C SER A 215 -21.38 15.36 -20.33
N THR A 216 -21.97 16.23 -21.15
CA THR A 216 -23.38 16.19 -21.52
C THR A 216 -23.55 16.01 -23.03
N VAL A 217 -24.58 15.30 -23.46
CA VAL A 217 -24.97 15.17 -24.88
C VAL A 217 -26.32 15.82 -25.10
N VAL A 218 -26.44 16.60 -26.16
CA VAL A 218 -27.68 17.24 -26.64
C VAL A 218 -28.12 16.56 -27.93
N SER A 219 -29.42 16.38 -28.11
CA SER A 219 -30.01 15.90 -29.36
C SER A 219 -31.26 16.69 -29.76
N GLY A 220 -31.55 16.71 -31.06
CA GLY A 220 -32.77 17.32 -31.58
C GLY A 220 -32.67 17.73 -33.04
N ASP A 221 -33.43 18.76 -33.41
CA ASP A 221 -33.50 19.29 -34.77
C ASP A 221 -32.12 19.75 -35.28
N THR A 222 -31.82 19.47 -36.56
CA THR A 222 -30.50 19.76 -37.15
C THR A 222 -30.16 21.25 -37.12
N ASP A 223 -31.06 22.13 -37.57
CA ASP A 223 -30.84 23.58 -37.62
C ASP A 223 -30.73 24.20 -36.22
N ALA A 224 -31.52 23.71 -35.26
CA ALA A 224 -31.44 24.15 -33.87
C ALA A 224 -30.09 23.76 -33.26
N LEU A 225 -29.61 22.55 -33.55
CA LEU A 225 -28.35 22.04 -33.05
C LEU A 225 -27.15 22.77 -33.66
N ASP A 226 -27.20 23.13 -34.94
CA ASP A 226 -26.17 23.94 -35.59
C ASP A 226 -26.10 25.34 -34.95
N ALA A 227 -27.24 26.00 -34.74
CA ALA A 227 -27.30 27.28 -34.04
C ALA A 227 -26.83 27.20 -32.58
N PHE A 228 -27.09 26.08 -31.91
CA PHE A 228 -26.57 25.82 -30.56
C PHE A 228 -25.05 25.65 -30.55
N LEU A 229 -24.47 24.95 -31.53
CA LEU A 229 -23.02 24.79 -31.68
C LEU A 229 -22.31 26.12 -31.99
N ASP A 230 -22.93 26.99 -32.79
CA ASP A 230 -22.42 28.34 -33.02
C ASP A 230 -22.43 29.16 -31.72
N ARG A 231 -23.50 29.03 -30.94
CA ARG A 231 -23.63 29.70 -29.63
C ARG A 231 -22.58 29.20 -28.63
N THR A 232 -22.35 27.90 -28.52
CA THR A 232 -21.32 27.36 -27.61
C THR A 232 -19.93 27.81 -28.05
N THR A 233 -19.66 27.83 -29.35
CA THR A 233 -18.40 28.36 -29.91
C THR A 233 -18.20 29.84 -29.55
N ALA A 234 -19.24 30.67 -29.69
CA ALA A 234 -19.18 32.09 -29.32
C ALA A 234 -18.96 32.34 -27.82
N LEU A 235 -19.26 31.35 -26.98
CA LEU A 235 -19.08 31.38 -25.53
C LEU A 235 -17.81 30.65 -25.06
N ASP A 236 -16.97 30.20 -25.99
CA ASP A 236 -15.76 29.39 -25.71
C ASP A 236 -16.06 28.08 -24.94
N ILE A 237 -17.26 27.53 -25.16
CA ILE A 237 -17.70 26.25 -24.60
C ILE A 237 -17.32 25.14 -25.58
N ARG A 238 -16.48 24.19 -25.15
CA ARG A 238 -16.09 23.03 -25.96
C ARG A 238 -17.30 22.15 -26.26
N SER A 239 -17.66 22.04 -27.54
CA SER A 239 -18.70 21.16 -28.04
C SER A 239 -18.33 20.53 -29.38
N ARG A 240 -18.84 19.32 -29.66
CA ARG A 240 -18.54 18.57 -30.89
C ARG A 240 -19.76 17.81 -31.39
N ARG A 241 -20.04 17.89 -32.70
CA ARG A 241 -21.03 17.06 -33.38
C ARG A 241 -20.70 15.57 -33.22
N ILE A 242 -21.69 14.75 -32.92
CA ILE A 242 -21.57 13.29 -32.94
C ILE A 242 -21.98 12.81 -34.34
N PRO A 243 -21.24 11.89 -34.98
CA PRO A 243 -21.53 11.41 -36.34
C PRO A 243 -22.75 10.46 -36.36
N VAL A 244 -23.93 11.04 -36.13
CA VAL A 244 -25.25 10.41 -36.22
C VAL A 244 -26.22 11.41 -36.84
N ASP A 245 -27.11 10.92 -37.69
CA ASP A 245 -28.06 11.71 -38.47
C ASP A 245 -29.50 11.61 -37.93
N TYR A 246 -29.65 11.16 -36.68
CA TYR A 246 -30.93 11.05 -35.97
C TYR A 246 -30.79 11.54 -34.53
N ALA A 247 -31.89 12.02 -33.94
CA ALA A 247 -31.93 12.53 -32.58
C ALA A 247 -32.56 11.52 -31.60
N SER A 248 -31.78 10.53 -31.14
CA SER A 248 -32.22 9.66 -30.04
C SER A 248 -32.31 10.44 -28.72
N HIS A 249 -33.03 9.88 -27.75
CA HIS A 249 -33.22 10.50 -26.41
C HIS A 249 -33.87 11.89 -26.48
N SER A 250 -34.77 12.08 -27.46
CA SER A 250 -35.47 13.34 -27.73
C SER A 250 -36.94 13.09 -28.11
N ALA A 251 -37.71 14.17 -28.24
CA ALA A 251 -39.10 14.11 -28.70
C ALA A 251 -39.27 13.41 -30.06
N HIS A 252 -38.24 13.38 -30.92
CA HIS A 252 -38.30 12.69 -32.21
C HIS A 252 -38.64 11.20 -32.08
N VAL A 253 -38.27 10.58 -30.96
CA VAL A 253 -38.52 9.15 -30.70
C VAL A 253 -40.00 8.86 -30.46
N GLU A 254 -40.82 9.86 -30.12
CA GLU A 254 -42.26 9.68 -29.87
C GLU A 254 -43.00 9.15 -31.11
N ASP A 255 -42.54 9.53 -32.32
CA ASP A 255 -43.03 9.01 -33.60
C ASP A 255 -42.90 7.48 -33.72
N LEU A 256 -41.94 6.89 -33.00
CA LEU A 256 -41.65 5.46 -33.05
C LEU A 256 -42.40 4.66 -31.98
N ARG A 257 -43.10 5.32 -31.04
CA ARG A 257 -43.66 4.65 -29.85
C ARG A 257 -44.54 3.47 -30.21
N THR A 258 -45.56 3.70 -31.03
CA THR A 258 -46.55 2.68 -31.40
C THR A 258 -45.89 1.50 -32.09
N GLU A 259 -44.98 1.77 -33.03
CA GLU A 259 -44.26 0.74 -33.78
C GLU A 259 -43.33 -0.08 -32.88
N LEU A 260 -42.56 0.57 -32.01
CA LEU A 260 -41.65 -0.11 -31.09
C LEU A 260 -42.39 -1.01 -30.11
N LEU A 261 -43.49 -0.53 -29.52
CA LEU A 261 -44.27 -1.33 -28.59
C LEU A 261 -44.84 -2.58 -29.27
N ALA A 262 -45.35 -2.44 -30.50
CA ALA A 262 -45.89 -3.56 -31.26
C ALA A 262 -44.79 -4.55 -31.69
N GLN A 263 -43.65 -4.06 -32.18
CA GLN A 263 -42.54 -4.91 -32.64
C GLN A 263 -41.87 -5.68 -31.50
N LEU A 264 -41.83 -5.10 -30.30
CA LEU A 264 -41.21 -5.71 -29.11
C LEU A 264 -42.20 -6.47 -28.23
N ASP A 265 -43.46 -6.60 -28.66
CA ASP A 265 -44.45 -7.41 -27.95
C ASP A 265 -44.01 -8.87 -27.82
N GLY A 266 -44.14 -9.45 -26.62
CA GLY A 266 -43.73 -10.82 -26.32
C GLY A 266 -42.25 -11.02 -26.00
N VAL A 267 -41.43 -9.96 -25.90
CA VAL A 267 -40.15 -10.03 -25.18
C VAL A 267 -40.43 -10.50 -23.74
N THR A 268 -39.64 -11.42 -23.21
CA THR A 268 -39.87 -12.03 -21.89
C THR A 268 -38.69 -11.81 -20.95
N PRO A 269 -38.61 -10.65 -20.28
CA PRO A 269 -37.54 -10.34 -19.33
C PRO A 269 -37.59 -11.25 -18.11
N ARG A 270 -36.45 -11.41 -17.45
CA ARG A 270 -36.22 -12.40 -16.40
C ARG A 270 -35.55 -11.75 -15.19
N PRO A 271 -35.76 -12.29 -13.97
CA PRO A 271 -34.95 -11.93 -12.82
C PRO A 271 -33.48 -12.24 -13.09
N SER A 272 -32.59 -11.30 -12.78
CA SER A 272 -31.14 -11.48 -12.85
C SER A 272 -30.52 -11.55 -11.47
N ALA A 273 -29.56 -12.45 -11.29
CA ALA A 273 -28.71 -12.48 -10.10
C ALA A 273 -27.54 -11.49 -10.16
N VAL A 274 -27.24 -10.93 -11.34
CA VAL A 274 -26.20 -9.91 -11.53
C VAL A 274 -26.87 -8.53 -11.42
N PRO A 275 -26.50 -7.70 -10.44
CA PRO A 275 -27.01 -6.34 -10.28
C PRO A 275 -26.98 -5.55 -11.60
N PHE A 276 -28.13 -4.98 -11.97
CA PHE A 276 -28.30 -4.20 -13.19
C PHE A 276 -28.55 -2.73 -12.84
N TYR A 277 -27.59 -1.86 -13.15
CA TYR A 277 -27.75 -0.42 -12.98
C TYR A 277 -28.31 0.18 -14.26
N SER A 278 -29.55 0.65 -14.18
CA SER A 278 -30.26 1.26 -15.29
C SER A 278 -29.88 2.73 -15.41
N THR A 279 -29.55 3.15 -16.63
CA THR A 279 -29.38 4.56 -17.00
C THR A 279 -30.69 5.23 -17.38
N VAL A 280 -31.80 4.49 -17.45
CA VAL A 280 -33.14 5.08 -17.56
C VAL A 280 -33.57 5.66 -16.20
N SER A 281 -33.34 4.92 -15.11
CA SER A 281 -33.62 5.39 -13.74
C SER A 281 -32.43 6.15 -13.11
N GLY A 282 -31.21 5.84 -13.54
CA GLY A 282 -29.97 6.35 -12.93
C GLY A 282 -29.60 5.62 -11.64
N ALA A 283 -30.08 4.39 -11.44
CA ALA A 283 -29.90 3.62 -10.19
C ALA A 283 -29.97 2.11 -10.44
N LEU A 284 -29.67 1.32 -9.40
CA LEU A 284 -29.92 -0.12 -9.38
C LEU A 284 -31.39 -0.42 -9.72
N LEU A 285 -31.60 -1.39 -10.60
CA LEU A 285 -32.93 -1.89 -10.95
C LEU A 285 -33.22 -3.15 -10.13
N GLU A 286 -34.03 -3.01 -9.09
CA GLU A 286 -34.40 -4.09 -8.16
C GLU A 286 -35.14 -5.26 -8.83
N ASP A 287 -35.93 -4.97 -9.86
CA ASP A 287 -36.69 -5.95 -10.62
C ASP A 287 -36.38 -5.83 -12.11
N THR A 288 -35.60 -6.78 -12.63
CA THR A 288 -35.25 -6.82 -14.06
C THR A 288 -36.35 -7.41 -14.94
N THR A 289 -37.47 -7.89 -14.38
CA THR A 289 -38.63 -8.34 -15.17
C THR A 289 -39.36 -7.17 -15.85
N VAL A 290 -39.09 -5.94 -15.41
CA VAL A 290 -39.66 -4.71 -16.00
C VAL A 290 -38.96 -4.25 -17.28
N LEU A 291 -37.96 -4.98 -17.79
CA LEU A 291 -37.25 -4.66 -19.04
C LEU A 291 -38.08 -5.01 -20.30
N ASP A 292 -39.36 -4.65 -20.27
CA ASP A 292 -40.36 -4.93 -21.30
C ASP A 292 -40.30 -3.93 -22.48
N SER A 293 -41.26 -4.02 -23.41
CA SER A 293 -41.32 -3.14 -24.58
C SER A 293 -41.44 -1.66 -24.21
N ASP A 294 -42.15 -1.32 -23.13
CA ASP A 294 -42.27 0.07 -22.65
C ASP A 294 -40.95 0.57 -22.06
N TYR A 295 -40.23 -0.28 -21.33
CA TYR A 295 -38.87 0.04 -20.88
C TYR A 295 -37.95 0.36 -22.06
N TRP A 296 -37.95 -0.46 -23.13
CA TRP A 296 -37.06 -0.21 -24.27
C TRP A 296 -37.44 1.02 -25.08
N TYR A 297 -38.73 1.36 -25.13
CA TYR A 297 -39.18 2.67 -25.64
C TYR A 297 -38.65 3.81 -24.75
N ARG A 298 -38.82 3.72 -23.42
CA ARG A 298 -38.30 4.72 -22.47
C ARG A 298 -36.77 4.85 -22.53
N ASN A 299 -36.05 3.75 -22.72
CA ASN A 299 -34.60 3.73 -22.93
C ASN A 299 -34.19 4.54 -24.17
N LEU A 300 -34.91 4.40 -25.29
CA LEU A 300 -34.62 5.16 -26.51
C LEU A 300 -35.07 6.63 -26.42
N ARG A 301 -36.17 6.91 -25.71
CA ARG A 301 -36.81 8.23 -25.64
C ARG A 301 -36.25 9.13 -24.53
N GLY A 302 -35.99 8.57 -23.36
CA GLY A 302 -35.57 9.31 -22.17
C GLY A 302 -34.08 9.68 -22.21
N THR A 303 -33.71 10.64 -21.35
CA THR A 303 -32.30 11.00 -21.12
C THR A 303 -31.55 9.84 -20.49
N VAL A 304 -30.35 9.55 -21.00
CA VAL A 304 -29.43 8.56 -20.42
C VAL A 304 -28.74 9.16 -19.19
N ARG A 305 -29.04 8.63 -17.99
CA ARG A 305 -28.51 9.07 -16.69
C ARG A 305 -27.27 8.26 -16.30
N PHE A 306 -26.26 8.25 -17.16
CA PHE A 306 -25.08 7.38 -17.01
C PHE A 306 -24.17 7.80 -15.84
N GLU A 307 -23.95 9.10 -15.64
CA GLU A 307 -23.22 9.62 -14.47
C GLU A 307 -23.90 9.20 -13.17
N GLN A 308 -25.22 9.38 -13.07
CA GLN A 308 -25.99 9.02 -11.88
C GLN A 308 -25.90 7.52 -11.57
N ALA A 309 -26.07 6.67 -12.58
CA ALA A 309 -25.95 5.23 -12.43
C ALA A 309 -24.52 4.79 -12.07
N THR A 310 -23.50 5.46 -12.62
CA THR A 310 -22.09 5.24 -12.27
C THR A 310 -21.84 5.61 -10.81
N ARG A 311 -22.37 6.75 -10.34
CA ARG A 311 -22.25 7.17 -8.94
C ARG A 311 -22.94 6.21 -7.99
N ALA A 312 -24.13 5.71 -8.34
CA ALA A 312 -24.82 4.68 -7.56
C ALA A 312 -23.96 3.40 -7.46
N LEU A 313 -23.38 2.97 -8.57
CA LEU A 313 -22.51 1.81 -8.63
C LEU A 313 -21.23 2.00 -7.78
N LEU A 314 -20.62 3.20 -7.78
CA LEU A 314 -19.50 3.52 -6.89
C LEU A 314 -19.90 3.50 -5.41
N ALA A 315 -21.08 4.04 -5.09
CA ALA A 315 -21.61 4.06 -3.73
C ALA A 315 -21.84 2.64 -3.16
N ASP A 316 -22.15 1.67 -4.03
CA ASP A 316 -22.31 0.26 -3.68
C ASP A 316 -20.96 -0.50 -3.62
N GLY A 317 -19.83 0.18 -3.82
CA GLY A 317 -18.48 -0.36 -3.58
C GLY A 317 -17.80 -0.98 -4.79
N TYR A 318 -18.32 -0.81 -6.01
CA TYR A 318 -17.67 -1.28 -7.22
C TYR A 318 -16.51 -0.37 -7.63
N GLN A 319 -15.27 -0.85 -7.49
CA GLN A 319 -14.05 -0.05 -7.73
C GLN A 319 -13.41 -0.28 -9.12
N VAL A 320 -13.88 -1.28 -9.87
CA VAL A 320 -13.30 -1.65 -11.17
C VAL A 320 -14.39 -1.59 -12.24
N LEU A 321 -14.34 -0.55 -13.07
CA LEU A 321 -15.28 -0.30 -14.16
C LEU A 321 -14.64 -0.73 -15.48
N LEU A 322 -15.13 -1.84 -16.05
CA LEU A 322 -14.55 -2.42 -17.26
C LEU A 322 -15.49 -2.24 -18.46
N GLU A 323 -15.13 -1.36 -19.37
CA GLU A 323 -15.87 -1.13 -20.61
C GLU A 323 -15.67 -2.29 -21.59
N SER A 324 -16.71 -3.09 -21.77
CA SER A 324 -16.76 -4.21 -22.73
C SER A 324 -17.12 -3.69 -24.11
N SER A 325 -16.13 -3.19 -24.85
CA SER A 325 -16.36 -2.50 -26.11
C SER A 325 -15.21 -2.63 -27.12
N PRO A 326 -15.48 -2.43 -28.43
CA PRO A 326 -14.44 -2.38 -29.45
C PRO A 326 -13.53 -1.15 -29.36
N HIS A 327 -13.91 -0.14 -28.59
CA HIS A 327 -13.11 1.05 -28.27
C HIS A 327 -13.74 1.80 -27.10
N PRO A 328 -12.96 2.21 -26.07
CA PRO A 328 -13.48 2.95 -24.93
C PRO A 328 -14.03 4.31 -25.34
N VAL A 329 -15.27 4.59 -24.96
CA VAL A 329 -15.92 5.90 -25.17
C VAL A 329 -16.55 6.48 -23.91
N LEU A 330 -16.67 5.69 -22.84
CA LEU A 330 -17.25 6.11 -21.56
C LEU A 330 -16.22 6.26 -20.44
N THR A 331 -14.99 5.75 -20.62
CA THR A 331 -13.93 5.80 -19.61
C THR A 331 -13.67 7.20 -19.06
N VAL A 332 -13.69 8.24 -19.92
CA VAL A 332 -13.52 9.63 -19.48
C VAL A 332 -14.63 10.05 -18.52
N GLY A 333 -15.91 9.86 -18.89
CA GLY A 333 -17.04 10.24 -18.04
C GLY A 333 -17.10 9.44 -16.73
N MET A 334 -16.71 8.17 -16.77
CA MET A 334 -16.56 7.36 -15.55
C MET A 334 -15.45 7.91 -14.64
N LEU A 335 -14.26 8.23 -15.17
CA LEU A 335 -13.17 8.78 -14.37
C LEU A 335 -13.51 10.16 -13.79
N GLU A 336 -14.20 11.03 -14.54
CA GLU A 336 -14.72 12.30 -14.02
C GLU A 336 -15.67 12.06 -12.83
N THR A 337 -16.54 11.05 -12.92
CA THR A 337 -17.48 10.69 -11.84
C THR A 337 -16.75 10.13 -10.62
N VAL A 338 -15.70 9.31 -10.84
CA VAL A 338 -14.85 8.76 -9.78
C VAL A 338 -14.13 9.87 -9.02
N GLU A 339 -13.53 10.81 -9.74
CA GLU A 339 -12.83 11.96 -9.16
C GLU A 339 -13.79 12.84 -8.35
N ASP A 340 -14.95 13.19 -8.93
CA ASP A 340 -15.96 14.01 -8.25
C ASP A 340 -16.55 13.33 -7.01
N ALA A 341 -16.71 12.00 -7.04
CA ALA A 341 -17.17 11.22 -5.88
C ALA A 341 -16.08 11.02 -4.80
N GLY A 342 -14.82 11.38 -5.08
CA GLY A 342 -13.69 11.12 -4.19
C GLY A 342 -13.45 9.61 -3.97
N ALA A 343 -13.82 8.78 -4.94
CA ALA A 343 -13.72 7.33 -4.85
C ALA A 343 -12.36 6.82 -5.33
N ASP A 344 -11.83 5.76 -4.71
CA ASP A 344 -10.70 5.02 -5.25
C ASP A 344 -11.20 3.92 -6.19
N ALA A 345 -11.36 4.28 -7.47
CA ALA A 345 -11.84 3.38 -8.51
C ALA A 345 -11.12 3.65 -9.84
N THR A 346 -11.17 2.68 -10.75
CA THR A 346 -10.53 2.75 -12.06
C THR A 346 -11.50 2.39 -13.17
N ALA A 347 -11.30 3.00 -14.34
CA ALA A 347 -12.00 2.66 -15.56
C ALA A 347 -11.02 2.12 -16.61
N LEU A 348 -11.36 0.99 -17.24
CA LEU A 348 -10.54 0.31 -18.25
C LEU A 348 -11.39 -0.03 -19.48
N GLY A 349 -10.76 -0.04 -20.65
CA GLY A 349 -11.41 -0.47 -21.90
C GLY A 349 -10.92 -1.85 -22.34
N THR A 350 -11.79 -2.62 -23.02
CA THR A 350 -11.42 -3.95 -23.51
C THR A 350 -10.52 -3.90 -24.74
N LEU A 351 -11.00 -3.30 -25.84
CA LEU A 351 -10.23 -3.12 -27.08
C LEU A 351 -9.97 -1.65 -27.35
N ARG A 352 -9.15 -1.35 -28.37
CA ARG A 352 -8.94 0.01 -28.86
C ARG A 352 -9.15 0.05 -30.38
N ARG A 353 -9.51 1.23 -30.89
CA ARG A 353 -9.63 1.48 -32.33
C ARG A 353 -8.30 1.15 -33.00
N ASP A 354 -8.37 0.44 -34.13
CA ASP A 354 -7.22 -0.05 -34.90
C ASP A 354 -6.33 -1.06 -34.15
N ASP A 355 -6.78 -1.57 -33.00
CA ASP A 355 -6.08 -2.56 -32.17
C ASP A 355 -7.08 -3.52 -31.49
N GLY A 356 -7.78 -4.30 -32.33
CA GLY A 356 -8.87 -5.18 -31.92
C GLY A 356 -8.48 -6.66 -31.75
N GLY A 357 -7.19 -6.95 -31.58
CA GLY A 357 -6.67 -8.32 -31.58
C GLY A 357 -6.42 -8.93 -30.18
N PRO A 358 -5.98 -10.20 -30.13
CA PRO A 358 -5.65 -10.90 -28.88
C PRO A 358 -4.55 -10.21 -28.08
N ARG A 359 -3.63 -9.50 -28.74
CA ARG A 359 -2.59 -8.71 -28.06
C ARG A 359 -3.20 -7.60 -27.19
N ARG A 360 -4.12 -6.80 -27.74
CA ARG A 360 -4.80 -5.73 -26.99
C ARG A 360 -5.63 -6.27 -25.84
N PHE A 361 -6.37 -7.36 -26.07
CA PHE A 361 -7.09 -8.02 -24.98
C PHE A 361 -6.14 -8.46 -23.86
N THR A 362 -4.99 -9.04 -24.20
CA THR A 362 -3.94 -9.43 -23.23
C THR A 362 -3.39 -8.24 -22.45
N GLU A 363 -3.19 -7.10 -23.12
CA GLU A 363 -2.78 -5.85 -22.46
C GLU A 363 -3.87 -5.34 -21.50
N SER A 364 -5.14 -5.43 -21.86
CA SER A 364 -6.26 -5.06 -20.99
C SER A 364 -6.40 -6.02 -19.80
N LEU A 365 -6.15 -7.33 -20.00
CA LEU A 365 -6.07 -8.32 -18.93
C LEU A 365 -4.93 -8.03 -17.96
N ALA A 366 -3.78 -7.59 -18.48
CA ALA A 366 -2.65 -7.15 -17.68
C ALA A 366 -3.02 -5.90 -16.86
N GLU A 367 -3.58 -4.87 -17.49
CA GLU A 367 -4.07 -3.66 -16.79
C GLU A 367 -5.03 -4.03 -15.65
N LEU A 368 -5.96 -4.95 -15.88
CA LEU A 368 -6.89 -5.46 -14.87
C LEU A 368 -6.18 -6.21 -13.72
N HIS A 369 -5.22 -7.08 -14.05
CA HIS A 369 -4.38 -7.76 -13.06
C HIS A 369 -3.58 -6.80 -12.18
N LEU A 370 -3.05 -5.73 -12.77
CA LEU A 370 -2.37 -4.68 -12.02
C LEU A 370 -3.31 -3.94 -11.06
N ARG A 371 -4.62 -3.89 -11.32
CA ARG A 371 -5.63 -3.30 -10.42
C ARG A 371 -6.13 -4.22 -9.31
N GLY A 372 -5.52 -5.41 -9.17
CA GLY A 372 -5.86 -6.35 -8.10
C GLY A 372 -6.87 -7.42 -8.50
N VAL A 373 -7.37 -7.39 -9.74
CA VAL A 373 -8.32 -8.40 -10.25
C VAL A 373 -7.54 -9.48 -11.00
N SER A 374 -7.35 -10.63 -10.38
CA SER A 374 -6.62 -11.74 -11.00
C SER A 374 -7.50 -12.49 -11.99
N PRO A 375 -7.02 -12.74 -13.23
CA PRO A 375 -7.67 -13.72 -14.09
C PRO A 375 -7.47 -15.13 -13.54
N ASP A 376 -8.26 -16.05 -14.08
CA ASP A 376 -8.01 -17.48 -13.93
C ASP A 376 -6.81 -17.85 -14.80
N TRP A 377 -5.65 -18.04 -14.16
CA TRP A 377 -4.41 -18.35 -14.87
C TRP A 377 -4.44 -19.71 -15.58
N ASP A 378 -5.24 -20.67 -15.11
CA ASP A 378 -5.38 -21.97 -15.79
C ASP A 378 -6.08 -21.77 -17.15
N THR A 379 -7.08 -20.89 -17.19
CA THR A 379 -7.75 -20.53 -18.45
C THR A 379 -6.83 -19.76 -19.42
N VAL A 380 -6.05 -18.80 -18.91
CA VAL A 380 -5.08 -18.01 -19.71
C VAL A 380 -4.06 -18.91 -20.41
N PHE A 381 -3.61 -19.97 -19.73
CA PHE A 381 -2.63 -20.92 -20.25
C PHE A 381 -3.26 -22.20 -20.81
N THR A 382 -4.58 -22.25 -21.00
CA THR A 382 -5.27 -23.43 -21.54
C THR A 382 -4.68 -23.86 -22.89
N GLY A 383 -4.51 -25.17 -23.06
CA GLY A 383 -3.91 -25.77 -24.26
C GLY A 383 -2.39 -25.61 -24.34
N ARG A 384 -1.78 -24.82 -23.45
CA ARG A 384 -0.33 -24.75 -23.27
C ARG A 384 0.01 -25.71 -22.13
N ARG A 385 1.00 -26.60 -22.33
CA ARG A 385 1.51 -27.51 -21.27
C ARG A 385 2.82 -26.95 -20.72
N PRO A 386 2.80 -25.87 -19.90
CA PRO A 386 4.03 -25.27 -19.43
C PRO A 386 4.76 -26.22 -18.46
N GLY A 387 6.04 -26.48 -18.70
CA GLY A 387 6.90 -27.14 -17.71
C GLY A 387 7.11 -26.27 -16.47
N ARG A 388 7.58 -26.90 -15.39
CA ARG A 388 8.13 -26.16 -14.24
C ARG A 388 9.48 -25.58 -14.62
N VAL A 389 9.65 -24.28 -14.39
CA VAL A 389 10.90 -23.56 -14.64
C VAL A 389 11.32 -22.88 -13.36
N GLU A 390 12.60 -23.00 -12.99
CA GLU A 390 13.17 -22.25 -11.87
C GLU A 390 13.29 -20.76 -12.24
N LEU A 391 12.89 -19.91 -11.31
CA LEU A 391 12.92 -18.47 -11.45
C LEU A 391 13.92 -17.88 -10.43
N PRO A 392 14.60 -16.76 -10.75
CA PRO A 392 15.46 -16.05 -9.79
C PRO A 392 14.72 -15.72 -8.49
N THR A 393 15.44 -15.72 -7.36
CA THR A 393 14.87 -15.35 -6.05
C THR A 393 14.52 -13.86 -5.99
N TYR A 394 13.68 -13.48 -5.03
CA TYR A 394 13.33 -12.07 -4.83
C TYR A 394 14.57 -11.23 -4.52
N ALA A 395 14.76 -10.13 -5.26
CA ALA A 395 15.88 -9.23 -5.09
C ALA A 395 15.65 -8.28 -3.90
N PHE A 396 15.91 -8.76 -2.69
CA PHE A 396 15.80 -7.94 -1.48
C PHE A 396 16.66 -6.68 -1.56
N GLN A 397 16.10 -5.54 -1.15
CA GLN A 397 16.85 -4.32 -0.86
C GLN A 397 17.64 -4.53 0.44
N ARG A 398 18.85 -5.09 0.31
CA ARG A 398 19.69 -5.47 1.44
C ARG A 398 20.23 -4.22 2.13
N ALA A 399 19.66 -3.88 3.27
CA ALA A 399 20.22 -2.93 4.23
C ALA A 399 20.58 -3.66 5.54
N PRO A 400 21.71 -3.32 6.18
CA PRO A 400 22.10 -3.94 7.44
C PRO A 400 21.18 -3.45 8.57
N TYR A 401 20.38 -4.36 9.12
CA TYR A 401 19.55 -4.13 10.30
C TYR A 401 19.99 -5.07 11.42
N TRP A 402 21.23 -4.91 11.91
CA TRP A 402 21.74 -5.67 13.05
C TRP A 402 21.46 -4.92 14.35
N LEU A 403 20.97 -5.65 15.35
CA LEU A 403 21.06 -5.19 16.74
C LEU A 403 22.53 -5.30 17.13
N GLU A 404 23.23 -4.18 17.25
CA GLU A 404 24.59 -4.19 17.76
C GLU A 404 24.52 -4.65 19.23
N ASP A 405 25.13 -5.80 19.53
CA ASP A 405 25.21 -6.34 20.89
C ASP A 405 25.74 -5.26 21.85
N GLY A 406 25.10 -5.13 23.01
CA GLY A 406 25.21 -4.00 23.95
C GLY A 406 26.59 -3.68 24.55
N ALA A 407 27.68 -4.23 24.04
CA ALA A 407 29.01 -3.66 24.22
C ALA A 407 29.11 -2.44 23.29
N ALA A 408 28.71 -1.27 23.78
CA ALA A 408 29.06 -0.02 23.11
C ALA A 408 30.58 -0.08 22.86
N PRO A 409 31.06 0.06 21.61
CA PRO A 409 32.49 0.18 21.38
C PRO A 409 33.00 1.28 22.31
N THR A 410 34.05 1.00 23.06
CA THR A 410 34.75 2.02 23.84
C THR A 410 35.09 3.14 22.87
N ALA A 411 34.32 4.22 22.89
CA ALA A 411 34.56 5.36 22.03
C ALA A 411 36.01 5.78 22.25
N ASP A 412 36.79 5.91 21.17
CA ASP A 412 38.19 6.32 21.27
C ASP A 412 38.23 7.75 21.82
N VAL A 413 38.39 7.85 23.14
CA VAL A 413 38.49 9.13 23.85
C VAL A 413 39.74 9.92 23.45
N GLY A 414 40.71 9.27 22.77
CA GLY A 414 41.86 9.93 22.18
C GLY A 414 41.48 10.94 21.09
N SER A 415 40.40 10.69 20.35
CA SER A 415 39.87 11.65 19.36
C SER A 415 39.39 12.98 19.98
N ALA A 416 39.03 12.97 21.26
CA ALA A 416 38.67 14.15 22.04
C ALA A 416 39.85 14.77 22.81
N GLY A 417 41.09 14.28 22.58
CA GLY A 417 42.29 14.74 23.27
C GLY A 417 42.44 14.23 24.70
N LEU A 418 41.64 13.23 25.12
CA LEU A 418 41.67 12.66 26.47
C LEU A 418 42.51 11.38 26.51
N THR A 419 43.08 11.07 27.67
CA THR A 419 43.83 9.82 27.87
C THR A 419 42.90 8.71 28.37
N PRO A 420 42.89 7.52 27.75
CA PRO A 420 42.10 6.38 28.25
C PRO A 420 42.49 6.01 29.69
N ALA A 421 41.50 5.71 30.54
CA ALA A 421 41.75 5.36 31.94
C ALA A 421 42.16 3.89 32.16
N GLY A 422 42.04 3.01 31.17
CA GLY A 422 42.45 1.61 31.29
C GLY A 422 41.80 0.87 32.46
N HIS A 423 40.57 1.23 32.85
CA HIS A 423 39.85 0.67 33.98
C HIS A 423 38.38 0.43 33.58
N PRO A 424 37.73 -0.70 33.96
CA PRO A 424 36.38 -1.02 33.48
C PRO A 424 35.33 0.04 33.80
N LEU A 425 35.43 0.70 34.97
CA LEU A 425 34.46 1.71 35.41
C LEU A 425 34.83 3.16 35.04
N LEU A 426 35.99 3.39 34.42
CA LEU A 426 36.48 4.73 34.06
C LEU A 426 36.85 4.78 32.58
N GLY A 427 36.35 5.78 31.87
CA GLY A 427 36.62 5.96 30.44
C GLY A 427 37.89 6.77 30.17
N ALA A 428 38.07 7.88 30.89
CA ALA A 428 39.14 8.84 30.59
C ALA A 428 39.76 9.48 31.84
N VAL A 429 40.99 9.96 31.65
CA VAL A 429 41.80 10.69 32.62
C VAL A 429 42.19 12.05 32.02
N VAL A 430 42.09 13.09 32.84
CA VAL A 430 42.47 14.46 32.52
C VAL A 430 43.40 14.97 33.63
N VAL A 431 44.63 15.32 33.25
CA VAL A 431 45.55 16.05 34.14
C VAL A 431 45.19 17.52 34.04
N LEU A 432 44.95 18.16 35.17
CA LEU A 432 44.61 19.59 35.21
C LEU A 432 45.90 20.39 35.05
N ALA A 433 45.99 21.26 34.04
CA ALA A 433 47.22 22.00 33.76
C ALA A 433 47.57 23.03 34.86
N ASP A 434 46.53 23.59 35.51
CA ASP A 434 46.65 24.73 36.42
C ASP A 434 46.69 24.30 37.90
N SER A 435 46.50 23.01 38.18
CA SER A 435 46.57 22.42 39.51
C SER A 435 47.17 21.04 39.35
N ASP A 436 48.22 20.68 40.09
CA ASP A 436 48.85 19.35 40.05
C ASP A 436 47.88 18.25 40.53
N GLY A 437 46.81 18.04 39.79
CA GLY A 437 45.60 17.34 40.16
C GLY A 437 45.02 16.60 38.98
N LEU A 438 44.15 15.66 39.28
CA LEU A 438 43.72 14.63 38.34
C LEU A 438 42.20 14.52 38.35
N LEU A 439 41.61 14.40 37.17
CA LEU A 439 40.19 14.10 37.00
C LEU A 439 40.04 12.79 36.24
N LEU A 440 39.29 11.84 36.79
CA LEU A 440 38.90 10.61 36.11
C LEU A 440 37.39 10.61 35.92
N THR A 441 36.94 10.20 34.73
CA THR A 441 35.52 10.18 34.40
C THR A 441 35.12 8.83 33.81
N GLY A 442 33.90 8.39 34.09
CA GLY A 442 33.34 7.14 33.60
C GLY A 442 31.83 7.21 33.43
N ARG A 443 31.23 6.19 32.82
CA ARG A 443 29.78 6.05 32.72
C ARG A 443 29.36 4.64 33.11
N LEU A 444 28.51 4.54 34.13
CA LEU A 444 27.94 3.29 34.59
C LEU A 444 26.52 3.11 34.04
N SER A 445 26.17 1.88 33.69
CA SER A 445 24.80 1.50 33.34
C SER A 445 24.66 0.00 33.50
N ALA A 446 23.45 -0.46 33.84
CA ALA A 446 23.14 -1.89 33.89
C ALA A 446 23.41 -2.60 32.55
N ARG A 447 23.29 -1.88 31.42
CA ARG A 447 23.57 -2.41 30.08
C ARG A 447 25.06 -2.73 29.86
N THR A 448 25.97 -1.87 30.30
CA THR A 448 27.41 -2.03 30.06
C THR A 448 28.13 -2.75 31.21
N HIS A 449 27.54 -2.72 32.41
CA HIS A 449 28.09 -3.34 33.61
C HIS A 449 27.01 -4.17 34.32
N PRO A 450 26.49 -5.23 33.68
CA PRO A 450 25.36 -6.00 34.21
C PRO A 450 25.67 -6.61 35.57
N TRP A 451 26.93 -6.98 35.83
CA TRP A 451 27.34 -7.51 37.14
C TRP A 451 27.10 -6.53 38.30
N LEU A 452 27.05 -5.21 38.06
CA LEU A 452 26.77 -4.25 39.12
C LEU A 452 25.33 -4.37 39.65
N THR A 453 24.38 -4.93 38.87
CA THR A 453 23.00 -5.14 39.35
C THR A 453 22.90 -6.25 40.38
N ASP A 454 23.92 -7.11 40.47
CA ASP A 454 24.00 -8.16 41.49
C ASP A 454 24.32 -7.59 42.89
N HIS A 455 24.65 -6.30 43.03
CA HIS A 455 24.76 -5.66 44.35
C HIS A 455 23.49 -4.88 44.68
N ALA A 456 22.41 -5.61 45.00
CA ALA A 456 21.13 -5.01 45.32
C ALA A 456 20.88 -4.91 46.84
N VAL A 457 20.55 -3.71 47.31
CA VAL A 457 20.22 -3.44 48.73
C VAL A 457 18.89 -2.69 48.79
N GLY A 458 17.93 -3.23 49.56
CA GLY A 458 16.57 -2.69 49.64
C GLY A 458 15.86 -2.67 48.29
N GLY A 459 16.13 -3.67 47.43
CA GLY A 459 15.54 -3.80 46.09
C GLY A 459 16.13 -2.86 45.03
N ARG A 460 17.21 -2.15 45.32
CA ARG A 460 17.86 -1.22 44.38
C ARG A 460 19.32 -1.64 44.13
N ALA A 461 19.76 -1.60 42.87
CA ALA A 461 21.15 -1.82 42.50
C ALA A 461 22.00 -0.62 42.98
N LEU A 462 22.90 -0.86 43.93
CA LEU A 462 23.80 0.16 44.46
C LEU A 462 25.23 -0.13 43.99
N LEU A 463 25.98 0.90 43.64
CA LEU A 463 27.43 0.75 43.48
C LEU A 463 28.02 0.29 44.83
N PRO A 464 28.75 -0.84 44.87
CA PRO A 464 29.32 -1.34 46.12
C PRO A 464 30.30 -0.34 46.73
N GLY A 465 30.33 -0.26 48.07
CA GLY A 465 31.33 0.55 48.80
C GLY A 465 32.76 0.26 48.36
N THR A 466 33.06 -1.02 48.11
CA THR A 466 34.37 -1.49 47.63
C THR A 466 34.72 -1.00 46.23
N ALA A 467 33.74 -0.74 45.36
CA ALA A 467 33.99 -0.15 44.05
C ALA A 467 34.43 1.31 44.15
N PHE A 468 33.89 2.08 45.11
CA PHE A 468 34.39 3.45 45.38
C PHE A 468 35.84 3.41 45.88
N LEU A 469 36.19 2.44 46.73
CA LEU A 469 37.55 2.26 47.24
C LEU A 469 38.53 1.86 46.11
N GLU A 470 38.13 0.92 45.24
CA GLU A 470 38.91 0.54 44.05
C GLU A 470 39.20 1.75 43.16
N LEU A 471 38.19 2.60 42.92
CA LEU A 471 38.35 3.83 42.14
C LEU A 471 39.33 4.80 42.80
N ALA A 472 39.29 4.93 44.13
CA ALA A 472 40.22 5.76 44.89
C ALA A 472 41.66 5.23 44.80
N LEU A 473 41.87 3.92 44.97
CA LEU A 473 43.19 3.27 44.82
C LEU A 473 43.74 3.45 43.41
N GLN A 474 42.88 3.30 42.40
CA GLN A 474 43.25 3.45 41.00
C GLN A 474 43.62 4.90 40.62
N ALA A 475 43.05 5.89 41.29
CA ALA A 475 43.49 7.28 41.19
C ALA A 475 44.80 7.53 41.98
N GLY A 476 44.91 6.96 43.18
CA GLY A 476 46.11 7.01 44.01
C GLY A 476 47.36 6.49 43.33
N ALA A 477 47.27 5.31 42.71
CA ALA A 477 48.38 4.71 41.95
C ALA A 477 48.89 5.62 40.82
N ARG A 478 48.02 6.44 40.19
CA ARG A 478 48.40 7.36 39.12
C ARG A 478 49.15 8.60 39.60
N VAL A 479 48.90 9.03 40.83
CA VAL A 479 49.51 10.22 41.41
C VAL A 479 50.66 9.88 42.38
N GLY A 480 51.03 8.60 42.48
CA GLY A 480 52.08 8.14 43.39
C GLY A 480 51.66 8.06 44.86
N CYS A 481 50.35 8.01 45.14
CA CYS A 481 49.77 7.89 46.49
C CYS A 481 48.90 6.64 46.59
N PRO A 482 49.47 5.42 46.61
CA PRO A 482 48.71 4.17 46.51
C PRO A 482 47.93 3.82 47.79
N ARG A 483 48.14 4.52 48.91
CA ARG A 483 47.43 4.30 50.16
C ARG A 483 46.22 5.23 50.28
N VAL A 484 45.08 4.68 50.70
CA VAL A 484 43.93 5.47 51.16
C VAL A 484 44.04 5.59 52.68
N GLU A 485 44.23 6.81 53.19
CA GLU A 485 44.40 7.08 54.62
C GLU A 485 43.05 7.33 55.31
N GLU A 486 42.20 8.12 54.67
CA GLU A 486 40.83 8.37 55.11
C GLU A 486 39.88 8.20 53.91
N PHE A 487 38.72 7.59 54.15
CA PHE A 487 37.69 7.43 53.13
C PHE A 487 36.30 7.39 53.76
N THR A 488 35.48 8.38 53.43
CA THR A 488 34.11 8.52 53.94
C THR A 488 33.13 8.34 52.79
N LEU A 489 32.19 7.41 52.94
CA LEU A 489 31.04 7.26 52.05
C LEU A 489 29.89 8.12 52.57
N GLU A 490 29.50 9.15 51.81
CA GLU A 490 28.49 10.13 52.20
C GLU A 490 27.09 9.77 51.70
N ALA A 491 27.00 9.25 50.48
CA ALA A 491 25.72 8.94 49.84
C ALA A 491 25.83 7.70 48.94
N PRO A 492 24.85 6.77 48.94
CA PRO A 492 24.85 5.64 48.03
C PRO A 492 24.66 6.11 46.59
N LEU A 493 25.33 5.46 45.64
CA LEU A 493 25.07 5.63 44.21
C LEU A 493 24.12 4.54 43.75
N VAL A 494 22.89 4.91 43.41
CA VAL A 494 21.88 4.02 42.85
C VAL A 494 22.06 3.97 41.34
N LEU A 495 22.21 2.77 40.77
CA LEU A 495 22.25 2.60 39.32
C LEU A 495 20.82 2.66 38.78
N PRO A 496 20.56 3.49 37.76
CA PRO A 496 19.23 3.56 37.17
C PRO A 496 18.92 2.30 36.37
N GLU A 497 17.65 1.87 36.38
CA GLU A 497 17.18 0.73 35.57
C GLU A 497 17.37 0.97 34.07
N HIS A 498 17.22 2.22 33.65
CA HIS A 498 17.36 2.67 32.26
C HIS A 498 18.31 3.87 32.19
N GLY A 499 19.09 4.00 31.11
CA GLY A 499 20.06 5.08 30.94
C GLY A 499 21.40 4.79 31.63
N GLY A 500 22.10 5.81 32.11
CA GLY A 500 23.35 5.65 32.84
C GLY A 500 23.66 6.78 33.79
N THR A 501 24.76 6.63 34.51
CA THR A 501 25.26 7.60 35.48
C THR A 501 26.69 7.95 35.11
N VAL A 502 26.97 9.25 34.96
CA VAL A 502 28.33 9.76 34.79
C VAL A 502 29.00 9.82 36.15
N LEU A 503 30.18 9.22 36.25
CA LEU A 503 31.05 9.24 37.42
C LEU A 503 32.17 10.25 37.21
N ARG A 504 32.55 10.96 38.27
CA ARG A 504 33.69 11.88 38.28
C ARG A 504 34.47 11.76 39.58
N LEU A 505 35.74 11.35 39.48
CA LEU A 505 36.68 11.28 40.59
C LEU A 505 37.73 12.37 40.42
N THR A 506 37.86 13.25 41.41
CA THR A 506 38.84 14.33 41.41
C THR A 506 39.87 14.08 42.49
N VAL A 507 41.15 14.25 42.17
CA VAL A 507 42.27 14.26 43.12
C VAL A 507 42.92 15.63 43.10
N GLY A 508 43.03 16.25 44.27
CA GLY A 508 43.64 17.57 44.43
C GLY A 508 45.17 17.56 44.39
N ALA A 509 45.72 18.77 44.48
CA ALA A 509 47.16 18.99 44.64
C ALA A 509 47.68 18.37 45.96
N PRO A 510 48.96 17.98 46.03
CA PRO A 510 49.53 17.44 47.25
C PRO A 510 49.70 18.54 48.30
N ASP A 511 49.50 18.21 49.57
CA ASP A 511 49.90 19.04 50.69
C ASP A 511 51.43 18.96 50.94
N SER A 512 51.92 19.62 51.99
CA SER A 512 53.35 19.62 52.35
C SER A 512 53.92 18.24 52.71
N LEU A 513 53.07 17.26 53.00
CA LEU A 513 53.42 15.88 53.35
C LEU A 513 53.17 14.91 52.18
N GLY A 514 52.68 15.40 51.04
CA GLY A 514 52.35 14.60 49.88
C GLY A 514 50.95 13.99 49.89
N HIS A 515 50.11 14.31 50.88
CA HIS A 515 48.73 13.84 50.90
C HIS A 515 47.88 14.58 49.88
N ARG A 516 46.95 13.86 49.26
CA ARG A 516 46.08 14.42 48.22
C ARG A 516 44.61 14.20 48.59
N PRO A 517 43.79 15.24 48.67
CA PRO A 517 42.35 15.06 48.88
C PRO A 517 41.72 14.47 47.62
N LEU A 518 40.73 13.60 47.80
CA LEU A 518 39.95 13.01 46.71
C LEU A 518 38.45 13.24 46.94
N SER A 519 37.69 13.34 45.86
CA SER A 519 36.23 13.33 45.92
C SER A 519 35.61 12.63 44.71
N LEU A 520 34.58 11.82 44.94
CA LEU A 520 33.86 11.08 43.92
C LEU A 520 32.41 11.55 43.85
N HIS A 521 32.01 11.96 42.65
CA HIS A 521 30.69 12.50 42.35
C HIS A 521 30.02 11.71 41.24
N SER A 522 28.69 11.78 41.18
CA SER A 522 27.95 11.29 40.04
C SER A 522 26.75 12.16 39.67
N ARG A 523 26.26 11.98 38.45
CA ARG A 523 24.98 12.52 37.98
C ARG A 523 24.37 11.62 36.91
N PRO A 524 23.05 11.64 36.66
CA PRO A 524 22.46 10.99 35.50
C PRO A 524 23.10 11.45 34.18
N ASP A 525 23.22 10.55 33.20
CA ASP A 525 23.75 10.88 31.88
C ASP A 525 22.76 11.63 30.98
N THR A 526 21.47 11.56 31.33
CA THR A 526 20.37 12.27 30.68
C THR A 526 19.61 13.04 31.77
N PRO A 527 19.64 14.38 31.78
CA PRO A 527 18.94 15.16 32.80
C PRO A 527 17.42 15.05 32.64
N ALA A 528 16.70 15.04 33.76
CA ALA A 528 15.24 14.82 33.76
C ALA A 528 14.45 15.93 33.04
N ASP A 529 14.97 17.17 33.03
CA ASP A 529 14.31 18.36 32.48
C ASP A 529 15.14 19.12 31.43
N GLY A 530 16.22 18.52 30.91
CA GLY A 530 17.10 19.17 29.92
C GLY A 530 17.98 20.29 30.49
N ASP A 531 18.02 20.47 31.81
CA ASP A 531 18.94 21.37 32.48
C ASP A 531 20.36 20.74 32.54
N PRO A 532 21.37 21.33 31.87
CA PRO A 532 22.75 20.82 31.89
C PRO A 532 23.40 20.87 33.28
N ASP A 533 22.80 21.59 34.25
CA ASP A 533 23.27 21.78 35.62
C ASP A 533 22.62 20.84 36.65
N ASP A 534 22.08 19.68 36.24
CA ASP A 534 21.68 18.61 37.17
C ASP A 534 22.81 18.35 38.19
N ALA A 535 22.50 18.63 39.46
CA ALA A 535 23.50 18.79 40.50
C ALA A 535 24.28 17.49 40.73
N TRP A 536 25.61 17.57 40.61
CA TRP A 536 26.50 16.48 40.97
C TRP A 536 26.28 16.07 42.43
N THR A 537 25.98 14.81 42.67
CA THR A 537 25.91 14.24 44.01
C THR A 537 27.29 13.76 44.42
N ARG A 538 27.82 14.23 45.55
CA ARG A 538 29.05 13.68 46.14
C ARG A 538 28.71 12.39 46.88
N HIS A 539 29.44 11.33 46.56
CA HIS A 539 29.23 10.00 47.15
C HIS A 539 30.33 9.62 48.13
N ALA A 540 31.55 10.08 47.87
CA ALA A 540 32.69 9.78 48.73
C ALA A 540 33.70 10.92 48.72
N GLU A 541 34.40 11.08 49.84
CA GLU A 541 35.60 11.92 49.95
C GLU A 541 36.67 11.20 50.79
N GLY A 542 37.92 11.61 50.63
CA GLY A 542 39.01 10.96 51.33
C GLY A 542 40.37 11.60 51.10
N VAL A 543 41.40 10.95 51.63
CA VAL A 543 42.80 11.40 51.56
C VAL A 543 43.66 10.24 51.09
N LEU A 544 44.45 10.50 50.05
CA LEU A 544 45.46 9.59 49.50
C LEU A 544 46.83 9.94 50.07
N ALA A 545 47.62 8.94 50.45
CA ALA A 545 48.95 9.09 51.02
C ALA A 545 50.02 8.35 50.21
N PRO A 546 51.27 8.86 50.16
CA PRO A 546 52.41 8.14 49.58
C PRO A 546 52.84 6.95 50.45
N ASP A 547 53.53 5.98 49.85
CA ASP A 547 54.16 4.89 50.60
C ASP A 547 55.22 5.43 51.57
N GLY A 548 55.15 5.02 52.84
CA GLY A 548 56.12 5.41 53.88
C GLY A 548 55.73 6.62 54.74
N ALA A 549 54.55 7.23 54.55
CA ALA A 549 53.99 8.15 55.54
C ALA A 549 53.73 7.39 56.86
N GLU A 550 54.42 7.73 57.96
CA GLU A 550 54.27 7.07 59.26
C GLU A 550 52.79 7.01 59.64
N ALA A 551 52.28 5.80 59.91
CA ALA A 551 50.91 5.60 60.36
C ALA A 551 50.75 6.22 61.76
N THR A 552 50.32 7.47 61.83
CA THR A 552 50.02 8.13 63.10
C THR A 552 48.67 7.61 63.62
N GLY A 553 48.68 6.51 64.40
CA GLY A 553 47.53 6.18 65.25
C GLY A 553 47.15 4.72 65.45
N ALA A 554 47.78 3.76 64.78
CA ALA A 554 47.56 2.34 65.08
C ALA A 554 48.87 1.72 65.58
N GLU A 555 48.87 1.24 66.82
CA GLU A 555 49.89 0.31 67.30
C GLU A 555 49.95 -0.86 66.33
N ALA A 556 50.94 -0.85 65.43
CA ALA A 556 51.24 -1.96 64.55
C ALA A 556 51.75 -3.11 65.44
N THR A 557 50.82 -3.92 65.94
CA THR A 557 51.14 -5.18 66.61
C THR A 557 51.87 -6.06 65.61
N GLY A 558 53.16 -6.27 65.85
CA GLY A 558 54.04 -7.00 64.95
C GLY A 558 53.48 -8.38 64.58
N ALA A 559 53.29 -8.58 63.28
CA ALA A 559 53.06 -9.90 62.68
C ALA A 559 53.66 -9.91 61.27
N ASP A 560 54.97 -9.70 61.16
CA ASP A 560 55.72 -9.98 59.93
C ASP A 560 55.93 -11.50 59.82
N GLY A 561 54.97 -12.18 59.19
CA GLY A 561 55.01 -13.59 58.80
C GLY A 561 53.64 -14.09 58.30
N PRO A 562 53.58 -15.02 57.33
CA PRO A 562 52.31 -15.58 56.87
C PRO A 562 51.60 -16.27 58.05
N MET A 563 50.46 -15.70 58.46
CA MET A 563 49.62 -16.31 59.49
C MET A 563 49.09 -17.66 58.98
N PRO A 564 49.16 -18.76 59.76
CA PRO A 564 48.56 -20.02 59.37
C PRO A 564 47.06 -19.84 59.10
N TRP A 565 46.56 -20.33 57.96
CA TRP A 565 45.18 -20.18 57.51
C TRP A 565 44.47 -21.55 57.43
N PRO A 566 43.30 -21.73 58.07
CA PRO A 566 42.64 -20.78 58.96
C PRO A 566 43.41 -20.57 60.27
N PRO A 567 43.22 -19.44 60.97
CA PRO A 567 43.94 -19.14 62.21
C PRO A 567 43.76 -20.22 63.27
N PRO A 568 44.83 -20.65 63.97
CA PRO A 568 44.74 -21.64 65.03
C PRO A 568 43.71 -21.25 66.09
N GLY A 569 42.87 -22.22 66.48
CA GLY A 569 41.78 -22.01 67.44
C GLY A 569 40.52 -21.36 66.88
N ALA A 570 40.43 -21.13 65.57
CA ALA A 570 39.20 -20.66 64.92
C ALA A 570 38.28 -21.82 64.52
N GLU A 571 37.00 -21.73 64.86
CA GLU A 571 35.97 -22.72 64.52
C GLU A 571 35.24 -22.32 63.22
N PRO A 572 35.01 -23.25 62.28
CA PRO A 572 34.30 -22.95 61.04
C PRO A 572 32.85 -22.56 61.29
N LEU A 573 32.34 -21.62 60.50
CA LEU A 573 30.95 -21.20 60.48
C LEU A 573 30.22 -21.86 59.32
N ASP A 574 29.01 -22.35 59.58
CA ASP A 574 28.11 -22.85 58.54
C ASP A 574 27.55 -21.70 57.70
N LEU A 575 27.73 -21.80 56.38
CA LEU A 575 27.30 -20.80 55.40
C LEU A 575 26.02 -21.21 54.66
N ASP A 576 25.44 -22.38 54.95
CA ASP A 576 24.22 -22.83 54.29
C ASP A 576 23.08 -21.82 54.51
N GLY A 577 22.43 -21.43 53.40
CA GLY A 577 21.37 -20.42 53.39
C GLY A 577 21.79 -19.01 53.80
N LEU A 578 23.10 -18.69 53.85
CA LEU A 578 23.59 -17.37 54.27
C LEU A 578 23.02 -16.24 53.41
N TYR A 579 23.11 -16.36 52.09
CA TYR A 579 22.65 -15.32 51.18
C TYR A 579 21.12 -15.19 51.16
N ASP A 580 20.38 -16.26 51.45
CA ASP A 580 18.93 -16.17 51.65
C ASP A 580 18.59 -15.36 52.90
N ARG A 581 19.36 -15.53 54.00
CA ARG A 581 19.21 -14.71 55.21
C ARG A 581 19.59 -13.25 54.96
N PHE A 582 20.62 -12.99 54.17
CA PHE A 582 20.98 -11.64 53.75
C PHE A 582 19.89 -10.99 52.89
N ALA A 583 19.33 -11.73 51.93
CA ALA A 583 18.22 -11.27 51.09
C ALA A 583 16.99 -10.95 51.94
N ALA A 584 16.65 -11.77 52.93
CA ALA A 584 15.58 -11.50 53.89
C ALA A 584 15.83 -10.23 54.73
N GLY A 585 17.10 -9.89 54.98
CA GLY A 585 17.53 -8.63 55.61
C GLY A 585 17.65 -7.44 54.65
N GLY A 586 17.30 -7.61 53.37
CA GLY A 586 17.35 -6.56 52.35
C GLY A 586 18.64 -6.50 51.54
N PHE A 587 19.59 -7.42 51.74
CA PHE A 587 20.85 -7.51 50.98
C PHE A 587 20.76 -8.64 49.93
N ALA A 588 20.13 -8.34 48.80
CA ALA A 588 19.89 -9.29 47.73
C ALA A 588 21.10 -9.35 46.77
N TYR A 589 22.18 -9.99 47.22
CA TYR A 589 23.37 -10.19 46.40
C TYR A 589 23.11 -11.25 45.32
N GLY A 590 23.33 -10.91 44.06
CA GLY A 590 23.32 -11.83 42.92
C GLY A 590 24.66 -12.56 42.75
N PRO A 591 24.78 -13.44 41.75
CA PRO A 591 25.92 -14.35 41.60
C PRO A 591 27.30 -13.69 41.66
N ALA A 592 27.47 -12.48 41.11
CA ALA A 592 28.75 -11.77 41.14
C ALA A 592 29.20 -11.32 42.54
N PHE A 593 28.28 -11.21 43.51
CA PHE A 593 28.55 -10.76 44.89
C PHE A 593 28.42 -11.87 45.94
N GLN A 594 28.18 -13.12 45.52
CA GLN A 594 28.15 -14.28 46.40
C GLN A 594 29.52 -14.96 46.49
N GLY A 595 30.56 -14.20 46.83
CA GLY A 595 31.96 -14.65 46.82
C GLY A 595 32.41 -15.47 48.03
N LEU A 596 31.79 -15.28 49.21
CA LEU A 596 32.23 -15.93 50.46
C LEU A 596 32.21 -17.46 50.35
N ARG A 597 33.39 -18.08 50.47
CA ARG A 597 33.61 -19.53 50.36
C ARG A 597 33.63 -20.23 51.71
N ALA A 598 34.23 -19.60 52.71
CA ALA A 598 34.35 -20.13 54.07
C ALA A 598 34.49 -19.00 55.09
N ALA A 599 34.06 -19.24 56.33
CA ALA A 599 34.30 -18.30 57.44
C ALA A 599 34.60 -19.07 58.73
N TRP A 600 35.32 -18.44 59.64
CA TRP A 600 35.69 -18.99 60.95
C TRP A 600 35.53 -17.93 62.05
N ARG A 601 35.31 -18.37 63.30
CA ARG A 601 35.24 -17.51 64.49
C ARG A 601 36.26 -17.94 65.54
N ARG A 602 36.96 -16.97 66.13
CA ARG A 602 37.81 -17.17 67.32
C ARG A 602 37.47 -16.10 68.35
N GLY A 603 36.71 -16.46 69.38
CA GLY A 603 36.15 -15.48 70.31
C GLY A 603 35.28 -14.45 69.56
N ASP A 604 35.65 -13.18 69.63
CA ASP A 604 34.98 -12.08 68.92
C ASP A 604 35.56 -11.80 67.52
N GLU A 605 36.63 -12.49 67.13
CA GLU A 605 37.25 -12.34 65.80
C GLU A 605 36.52 -13.18 64.74
N LEU A 606 36.31 -12.59 63.56
CA LEU A 606 35.77 -13.27 62.38
C LEU A 606 36.82 -13.29 61.26
N PHE A 607 36.98 -14.46 60.64
CA PHE A 607 37.87 -14.67 59.50
C PHE A 607 37.04 -15.16 58.32
N ALA A 608 37.34 -14.67 57.11
CA ALA A 608 36.59 -14.98 55.91
C ALA A 608 37.54 -15.30 54.76
N GLU A 609 37.17 -16.31 53.96
CA GLU A 609 37.76 -16.62 52.66
C GLU A 609 36.70 -16.33 51.60
N ALA A 610 36.99 -15.41 50.68
CA ALA A 610 36.06 -14.88 49.68
C ALA A 610 36.65 -14.93 48.27
#